data_AF-A0A968WVQ6-F1
#
_entry.id   AF-A0A968WVQ6-F1
#
_cell.length_a   1.000
_cell.length_b   1.000
_cell.length_c   1.000
_cell.angle_alpha   90.00
_cell.angle_beta   90.00
_cell.angle_gamma   90.00
#
_symmetry.space_group_name_H-M   'P 1'
#
loop_
_entity.id
_entity.type
_entity.pdbx_description
1 polymer ?
#
loop_
_entity_poly.entity_id
_entity_poly.type
_entity_poly.pdbx_seq_one_letter_code
_entity_poly.pdbx_strand_id
1 'polypeptide(L)'
;MPFFAYTLKGQPMRKSEPLARPSQHLCDHLNHVGELTKQFTNSMGLPESGHLIGLLHDLGKFSETFQNYLKSATLLIDSNDEAFVDADRLKGKIDHSTAGAQWIWKHTSENNKVAEITAQILSLCIVSHHSGLIDCLSPEGESIFTSRVEKENLKTFYTEVTQKISASQQSSLLSLLDTTASEFQERFRRIAEANAGAEIGLAFHFGLLTRFLLSCLVDADRLDSAGREISHSTEWKSLINHLEHHLGKFDNSSHVDSIREDISNACRKAAARNKQTFYLTVPTGGGKTLASLRFALHHAEKHDSSRIFYIVPYTSIIEQNAKTVREIFATEGKDIILEHHSNLTPNVDTESNRLLSENWDSPIIFTSTVQFLESLFASGTRAYAECTTWQMRY
;
A
#
# COMPACT_ATOMS: atom_id res chain seq x y z
N MET A 1 -12.01 -21.44 -1.22
CA MET A 1 -11.94 -21.73 -2.66
C MET A 1 -11.62 -20.42 -3.38
N PRO A 2 -10.85 -20.43 -4.48
CA PRO A 2 -10.59 -19.21 -5.26
C PRO A 2 -11.90 -18.61 -5.77
N PHE A 3 -12.00 -17.27 -5.80
CA PHE A 3 -13.18 -16.55 -6.27
C PHE A 3 -13.36 -16.71 -7.78
N PHE A 4 -12.26 -16.49 -8.52
CA PHE A 4 -12.14 -16.87 -9.92
C PHE A 4 -11.49 -18.25 -10.02
N ALA A 5 -12.23 -19.27 -10.42
CA ALA A 5 -11.71 -20.62 -10.57
C ALA A 5 -11.10 -20.86 -11.97
N TYR A 6 -10.04 -21.65 -12.02
CA TYR A 6 -9.50 -22.29 -13.23
C TYR A 6 -9.70 -23.81 -13.18
N THR A 7 -9.56 -24.44 -14.33
CA THR A 7 -9.41 -25.89 -14.48
C THR A 7 -7.98 -26.34 -14.12
N LEU A 8 -7.76 -26.73 -12.86
CA LEU A 8 -6.60 -27.49 -12.31
C LEU A 8 -5.22 -26.81 -12.19
N LYS A 9 -4.63 -26.92 -10.99
CA LYS A 9 -3.36 -26.30 -10.57
C LYS A 9 -2.20 -27.16 -11.10
N GLY A 10 -1.23 -26.57 -11.79
CA GLY A 10 -0.03 -27.28 -12.29
C GLY A 10 -0.09 -27.82 -13.72
N GLN A 11 -1.04 -27.40 -14.55
CA GLN A 11 -0.99 -27.63 -16.00
C GLN A 11 -0.26 -26.48 -16.72
N PRO A 12 0.38 -26.73 -17.88
CA PRO A 12 0.97 -25.65 -18.69
C PRO A 12 -0.11 -24.63 -19.11
N MET A 13 0.25 -23.34 -19.12
CA MET A 13 -0.65 -22.26 -19.52
C MET A 13 -1.29 -22.55 -20.88
N ARG A 14 -2.62 -22.65 -20.91
CA ARG A 14 -3.37 -22.85 -22.15
C ARG A 14 -3.49 -21.51 -22.90
N LYS A 15 -3.24 -21.51 -24.22
CA LYS A 15 -3.39 -20.33 -25.09
C LYS A 15 -4.77 -19.63 -25.02
N SER A 16 -5.80 -20.34 -24.55
CA SER A 16 -7.19 -19.90 -24.50
C SER A 16 -7.57 -19.14 -23.23
N GLU A 17 -6.77 -19.20 -22.16
CA GLU A 17 -7.16 -18.61 -20.86
C GLU A 17 -6.68 -17.16 -20.73
N PRO A 18 -7.49 -16.26 -20.13
CA PRO A 18 -7.10 -14.87 -19.92
C PRO A 18 -5.86 -14.75 -19.03
N LEU A 19 -4.90 -13.94 -19.48
CA LEU A 19 -3.64 -13.67 -18.80
C LEU A 19 -3.68 -12.29 -18.14
N ALA A 20 -3.13 -12.17 -16.92
CA ALA A 20 -2.79 -10.88 -16.35
C ALA A 20 -1.46 -10.36 -16.91
N ARG A 21 -0.51 -11.30 -17.09
CA ARG A 21 0.84 -11.11 -17.61
C ARG A 21 1.37 -12.45 -18.17
N PRO A 22 2.46 -12.50 -18.95
CA PRO A 22 2.84 -13.72 -19.69
C PRO A 22 3.05 -14.97 -18.84
N SER A 23 3.37 -14.84 -17.55
CA SER A 23 3.60 -15.95 -16.62
C SER A 23 2.47 -16.17 -15.61
N GLN A 24 1.37 -15.40 -15.65
CA GLN A 24 0.28 -15.51 -14.68
C GLN A 24 -1.12 -15.33 -15.29
N HIS A 25 -2.03 -16.25 -14.94
CA HIS A 25 -3.44 -16.16 -15.32
C HIS A 25 -4.14 -15.00 -14.61
N LEU A 26 -5.11 -14.39 -15.30
CA LEU A 26 -5.85 -13.25 -14.74
C LEU A 26 -6.66 -13.64 -13.50
N CYS A 27 -7.28 -14.81 -13.49
CA CYS A 27 -8.03 -15.29 -12.33
C CYS A 27 -7.13 -15.46 -11.09
N ASP A 28 -5.94 -16.02 -11.25
CA ASP A 28 -4.97 -16.19 -10.15
C ASP A 28 -4.52 -14.84 -9.61
N HIS A 29 -4.19 -13.92 -10.51
CA HIS A 29 -3.82 -12.56 -10.19
C HIS A 29 -4.90 -11.85 -9.35
N LEU A 30 -6.15 -11.81 -9.86
CA LEU A 30 -7.25 -11.14 -9.17
C LEU A 30 -7.54 -11.76 -7.80
N ASN A 31 -7.48 -13.09 -7.68
CA ASN A 31 -7.65 -13.76 -6.38
C ASN A 31 -6.52 -13.40 -5.40
N HIS A 32 -5.28 -13.41 -5.85
CA HIS A 32 -4.14 -13.16 -4.97
C HIS A 32 -4.07 -11.70 -4.56
N VAL A 33 -4.25 -10.76 -5.49
CA VAL A 33 -4.36 -9.32 -5.17
C VAL A 33 -5.55 -9.07 -4.25
N GLY A 34 -6.70 -9.69 -4.52
CA GLY A 34 -7.87 -9.64 -3.63
C GLY A 34 -7.55 -10.06 -2.18
N GLU A 35 -6.88 -11.19 -1.99
CA GLU A 35 -6.51 -11.68 -0.67
C GLU A 35 -5.44 -10.81 0.01
N LEU A 36 -4.43 -10.34 -0.74
CA LEU A 36 -3.41 -9.43 -0.20
C LEU A 36 -4.02 -8.09 0.22
N THR A 37 -4.85 -7.48 -0.64
CA THR A 37 -5.52 -6.22 -0.30
C THR A 37 -6.45 -6.39 0.90
N LYS A 38 -7.19 -7.52 0.99
CA LYS A 38 -7.99 -7.88 2.17
C LYS A 38 -7.16 -7.89 3.46
N GLN A 39 -5.97 -8.49 3.41
CA GLN A 39 -5.07 -8.54 4.57
C GLN A 39 -4.56 -7.15 4.95
N PHE A 40 -4.20 -6.31 3.96
CA PHE A 40 -3.71 -4.95 4.20
C PHE A 40 -4.78 -4.02 4.78
N THR A 41 -6.02 -4.10 4.30
CA THR A 41 -7.11 -3.23 4.77
C THR A 41 -7.73 -3.70 6.09
N ASN A 42 -7.39 -4.89 6.56
CA ASN A 42 -7.90 -5.44 7.83
C ASN A 42 -7.54 -4.58 9.05
N SER A 43 -6.38 -3.89 9.06
CA SER A 43 -6.02 -2.98 10.15
C SER A 43 -6.98 -1.80 10.28
N MET A 44 -7.62 -1.41 9.16
CA MET A 44 -8.67 -0.40 9.11
C MET A 44 -10.07 -1.02 9.22
N GLY A 45 -10.22 -2.31 9.54
CA GLY A 45 -11.52 -2.99 9.60
C GLY A 45 -12.32 -2.87 8.30
N LEU A 46 -11.64 -2.84 7.15
CA LEU A 46 -12.23 -2.84 5.81
C LEU A 46 -11.77 -4.04 4.96
N PRO A 47 -11.67 -5.28 5.50
CA PRO A 47 -11.14 -6.42 4.76
C PRO A 47 -11.95 -6.76 3.50
N GLU A 48 -13.28 -6.72 3.56
CA GLU A 48 -14.11 -7.08 2.40
C GLU A 48 -14.10 -6.00 1.32
N SER A 49 -13.99 -4.73 1.72
CA SER A 49 -13.74 -3.62 0.82
C SER A 49 -12.40 -3.78 0.07
N GLY A 50 -11.35 -4.19 0.79
CA GLY A 50 -10.04 -4.50 0.21
C GLY A 50 -10.11 -5.68 -0.76
N HIS A 51 -10.80 -6.75 -0.37
CA HIS A 51 -11.02 -7.92 -1.22
C HIS A 51 -11.72 -7.55 -2.53
N LEU A 52 -12.80 -6.75 -2.44
CA LEU A 52 -13.60 -6.35 -3.60
C LEU A 52 -12.78 -5.51 -4.59
N ILE A 53 -12.02 -4.52 -4.13
CA ILE A 53 -11.20 -3.71 -5.05
C ILE A 53 -10.09 -4.53 -5.69
N GLY A 54 -9.46 -5.45 -4.94
CA GLY A 54 -8.43 -6.35 -5.50
C GLY A 54 -8.99 -7.29 -6.56
N LEU A 55 -10.19 -7.87 -6.34
CA LEU A 55 -10.85 -8.74 -7.31
C LEU A 55 -11.28 -8.00 -8.60
N LEU A 56 -11.56 -6.70 -8.52
CA LEU A 56 -12.17 -5.95 -9.62
C LEU A 56 -11.21 -4.98 -10.33
N HIS A 57 -10.05 -4.65 -9.77
CA HIS A 57 -9.19 -3.58 -10.30
C HIS A 57 -8.80 -3.77 -11.77
N ASP A 58 -8.55 -5.02 -12.15
CA ASP A 58 -8.06 -5.43 -13.47
C ASP A 58 -9.13 -6.16 -14.30
N LEU A 59 -10.41 -6.04 -13.92
CA LEU A 59 -11.50 -6.76 -14.57
C LEU A 59 -11.55 -6.49 -16.09
N GLY A 60 -11.17 -5.30 -16.55
CA GLY A 60 -11.12 -4.97 -17.98
C GLY A 60 -10.12 -5.79 -18.80
N LYS A 61 -9.14 -6.44 -18.16
CA LYS A 61 -8.19 -7.34 -18.82
C LYS A 61 -8.86 -8.59 -19.38
N PHE A 62 -10.09 -8.94 -18.98
CA PHE A 62 -10.86 -10.03 -19.60
C PHE A 62 -11.27 -9.72 -21.05
N SER A 63 -11.21 -8.46 -21.50
CA SER A 63 -11.57 -8.09 -22.87
C SER A 63 -10.65 -8.74 -23.92
N GLU A 64 -11.21 -9.16 -25.04
CA GLU A 64 -10.45 -9.72 -26.16
C GLU A 64 -9.40 -8.74 -26.68
N THR A 65 -9.74 -7.46 -26.74
CA THR A 65 -8.82 -6.40 -27.18
C THR A 65 -7.59 -6.33 -26.28
N PHE A 66 -7.76 -6.38 -24.95
CA PHE A 66 -6.62 -6.39 -24.03
C PHE A 66 -5.81 -7.69 -24.11
N GLN A 67 -6.49 -8.84 -24.23
CA GLN A 67 -5.82 -10.13 -24.34
C GLN A 67 -4.99 -10.26 -25.63
N ASN A 68 -5.49 -9.76 -26.75
CA ASN A 68 -4.76 -9.73 -28.02
C ASN A 68 -3.52 -8.84 -27.91
N TYR A 69 -3.68 -7.64 -27.33
CA TYR A 69 -2.54 -6.76 -27.01
C TYR A 69 -1.48 -7.46 -26.16
N LEU A 70 -1.88 -8.11 -25.06
CA LEU A 70 -0.95 -8.77 -24.15
C LEU A 70 -0.23 -9.95 -24.84
N LYS A 71 -0.95 -10.76 -25.62
CA LYS A 71 -0.37 -11.88 -26.37
C LYS A 71 0.60 -11.40 -27.45
N SER A 72 0.29 -10.33 -28.16
CA SER A 72 1.21 -9.71 -29.13
C SER A 72 2.44 -9.11 -28.44
N ALA A 73 2.26 -8.39 -27.33
CA ALA A 73 3.35 -7.78 -26.55
C ALA A 73 4.35 -8.82 -26.01
N THR A 74 3.89 -10.05 -25.81
CA THR A 74 4.65 -11.13 -25.19
C THR A 74 5.13 -12.18 -26.19
N LEU A 75 4.93 -11.93 -27.50
CA LEU A 75 5.28 -12.84 -28.59
C LEU A 75 4.62 -14.22 -28.47
N LEU A 76 3.50 -14.33 -27.75
CA LEU A 76 2.68 -15.54 -27.71
C LEU A 76 1.90 -15.74 -29.03
N ILE A 77 1.63 -14.63 -29.71
CA ILE A 77 1.13 -14.58 -31.09
C ILE A 77 2.03 -13.65 -31.90
N ASP A 78 2.22 -13.96 -33.18
CA ASP A 78 3.09 -13.21 -34.09
C ASP A 78 2.29 -12.59 -35.24
N SER A 79 2.96 -11.86 -36.13
CA SER A 79 2.32 -11.14 -37.23
C SER A 79 1.55 -12.01 -38.23
N ASN A 80 1.66 -13.34 -38.15
CA ASN A 80 0.88 -14.28 -38.96
C ASN A 80 -0.44 -14.71 -38.28
N ASP A 81 -0.64 -14.36 -37.01
CA ASP A 81 -1.89 -14.61 -36.29
C ASP A 81 -2.91 -13.49 -36.58
N GLU A 82 -4.16 -13.85 -36.88
CA GLU A 82 -5.22 -12.88 -37.19
C GLU A 82 -5.54 -11.96 -36.01
N ALA A 83 -5.28 -12.40 -34.78
CA ALA A 83 -5.48 -11.62 -33.56
C ALA A 83 -4.31 -10.67 -33.25
N PHE A 84 -3.23 -10.68 -34.05
CA PHE A 84 -2.05 -9.89 -33.79
C PHE A 84 -2.31 -8.38 -33.92
N VAL A 85 -1.79 -7.63 -32.95
CA VAL A 85 -1.83 -6.16 -32.95
C VAL A 85 -0.43 -5.58 -32.70
N ASP A 86 -0.20 -4.35 -33.17
CA ASP A 86 1.01 -3.59 -32.84
C ASP A 86 0.96 -3.14 -31.38
N ALA A 87 1.55 -3.96 -30.50
CA ALA A 87 1.52 -3.74 -29.06
C ALA A 87 2.22 -2.45 -28.64
N ASP A 88 3.33 -2.07 -29.30
CA ASP A 88 4.07 -0.85 -28.97
C ASP A 88 3.22 0.39 -29.20
N ARG A 89 2.40 0.41 -30.25
CA ARG A 89 1.45 1.51 -30.51
C ARG A 89 0.28 1.55 -29.54
N LEU A 90 -0.09 0.42 -28.95
CA LEU A 90 -1.26 0.28 -28.06
C LEU A 90 -0.92 0.39 -26.57
N LYS A 91 0.36 0.37 -26.22
CA LYS A 91 0.83 0.49 -24.84
C LYS A 91 0.22 1.71 -24.14
N GLY A 92 -0.51 1.46 -23.05
CA GLY A 92 -1.19 2.48 -22.24
C GLY A 92 -2.44 3.10 -22.86
N LYS A 93 -2.91 2.63 -24.03
CA LYS A 93 -4.11 3.17 -24.71
C LYS A 93 -5.37 2.34 -24.49
N ILE A 94 -5.21 1.05 -24.21
CA ILE A 94 -6.34 0.14 -23.96
C ILE A 94 -6.75 0.30 -22.50
N ASP A 95 -8.01 0.66 -22.27
CA ASP A 95 -8.54 0.84 -20.93
C ASP A 95 -8.88 -0.51 -20.31
N HIS A 96 -8.24 -0.83 -19.20
CA HIS A 96 -8.58 -2.02 -18.41
C HIS A 96 -8.97 -1.69 -16.97
N SER A 97 -8.75 -0.45 -16.51
CA SER A 97 -8.99 -0.02 -15.13
C SER A 97 -10.41 0.45 -14.87
N THR A 98 -11.22 0.68 -15.91
CA THR A 98 -12.56 1.28 -15.74
C THR A 98 -13.64 0.24 -15.47
N ALA A 99 -13.60 -0.94 -16.10
CA ALA A 99 -14.70 -1.90 -16.08
C ALA A 99 -15.11 -2.35 -14.66
N GLY A 100 -14.14 -2.58 -13.77
CA GLY A 100 -14.40 -2.93 -12.36
C GLY A 100 -15.10 -1.82 -11.59
N ALA A 101 -14.70 -0.57 -11.80
CA ALA A 101 -15.36 0.58 -11.19
C ALA A 101 -16.80 0.76 -11.73
N GLN A 102 -17.02 0.57 -13.03
CA GLN A 102 -18.38 0.58 -13.59
C GLN A 102 -19.25 -0.51 -12.97
N TRP A 103 -18.67 -1.68 -12.68
CA TRP A 103 -19.38 -2.79 -12.06
C TRP A 103 -19.87 -2.39 -10.66
N ILE A 104 -18.99 -1.84 -9.81
CA ILE A 104 -19.37 -1.35 -8.47
C ILE A 104 -20.47 -0.29 -8.58
N TRP A 105 -20.25 0.74 -9.40
CA TRP A 105 -21.17 1.87 -9.53
C TRP A 105 -22.57 1.43 -9.99
N LYS A 106 -22.68 0.54 -10.98
CA LYS A 106 -23.95 0.07 -11.52
C LYS A 106 -24.73 -0.88 -10.61
N HIS A 107 -24.06 -1.56 -9.68
CA HIS A 107 -24.69 -2.54 -8.79
C HIS A 107 -24.90 -2.02 -7.36
N THR A 108 -24.51 -0.77 -7.09
CA THR A 108 -24.74 -0.14 -5.79
C THR A 108 -26.18 0.35 -5.68
N SER A 109 -26.80 0.18 -4.51
CA SER A 109 -28.13 0.70 -4.23
C SER A 109 -28.14 2.22 -4.11
N GLU A 110 -28.94 2.90 -4.94
CA GLU A 110 -29.11 4.36 -4.95
C GLU A 110 -29.82 4.91 -3.68
N ASN A 111 -30.50 4.05 -2.91
CA ASN A 111 -31.28 4.48 -1.74
C ASN A 111 -30.49 4.50 -0.42
N ASN A 112 -29.18 4.24 -0.45
CA ASN A 112 -28.33 4.24 0.73
C ASN A 112 -27.10 5.12 0.51
N LYS A 113 -27.06 6.27 1.18
CA LYS A 113 -25.97 7.25 1.01
C LYS A 113 -24.61 6.72 1.46
N VAL A 114 -24.56 5.85 2.47
CA VAL A 114 -23.31 5.18 2.89
C VAL A 114 -22.82 4.27 1.77
N ALA A 115 -23.72 3.51 1.16
CA ALA A 115 -23.39 2.64 0.03
C ALA A 115 -22.91 3.44 -1.19
N GLU A 116 -23.55 4.56 -1.51
CA GLU A 116 -23.17 5.44 -2.63
C GLU A 116 -21.76 6.03 -2.44
N ILE A 117 -21.46 6.57 -1.24
CA ILE A 117 -20.12 7.12 -0.92
C ILE A 117 -19.08 6.00 -0.92
N THR A 118 -19.42 4.84 -0.35
CA THR A 118 -18.56 3.65 -0.38
C THR A 118 -18.22 3.26 -1.82
N ALA A 119 -19.23 3.13 -2.66
CA ALA A 119 -19.07 2.79 -4.07
C ALA A 119 -18.20 3.80 -4.82
N GLN A 120 -18.35 5.09 -4.54
CA GLN A 120 -17.48 6.13 -5.12
C GLN A 120 -16.02 5.95 -4.67
N ILE A 121 -15.75 5.74 -3.37
CA ILE A 121 -14.40 5.52 -2.85
C ILE A 121 -13.75 4.29 -3.48
N LEU A 122 -14.47 3.15 -3.53
CA LEU A 122 -13.94 1.91 -4.11
C LEU A 122 -13.72 2.03 -5.61
N SER A 123 -14.65 2.68 -6.32
CA SER A 123 -14.52 2.96 -7.76
C SER A 123 -13.33 3.87 -8.06
N LEU A 124 -13.11 4.91 -7.23
CA LEU A 124 -11.94 5.78 -7.34
C LEU A 124 -10.63 5.01 -7.17
N CYS A 125 -10.55 4.09 -6.21
CA CYS A 125 -9.38 3.22 -6.05
C CYS A 125 -9.12 2.40 -7.32
N ILE A 126 -10.16 1.76 -7.87
CA ILE A 126 -10.05 0.94 -9.08
C ILE A 126 -9.64 1.78 -10.30
N VAL A 127 -10.27 2.91 -10.61
CA VAL A 127 -9.89 3.67 -11.82
C VAL A 127 -8.49 4.28 -11.73
N SER A 128 -7.98 4.46 -10.51
CA SER A 128 -6.74 5.18 -10.21
C SER A 128 -5.51 4.30 -9.99
N HIS A 129 -5.64 2.96 -10.01
CA HIS A 129 -4.56 2.05 -9.59
C HIS A 129 -3.27 2.13 -10.43
N HIS A 130 -3.30 2.75 -11.62
CA HIS A 130 -2.11 3.01 -12.43
C HIS A 130 -1.66 4.48 -12.50
N SER A 131 -2.58 5.43 -12.33
CA SER A 131 -2.29 6.87 -12.47
C SER A 131 -2.06 7.58 -11.13
N GLY A 132 -2.48 6.96 -10.02
CA GLY A 132 -2.76 7.68 -8.78
C GLY A 132 -4.16 8.29 -8.81
N LEU A 133 -4.65 8.76 -7.66
CA LEU A 133 -6.00 9.32 -7.54
C LEU A 133 -6.25 10.41 -8.58
N ILE A 134 -7.32 10.23 -9.34
CA ILE A 134 -7.82 11.23 -10.28
C ILE A 134 -8.51 12.36 -9.53
N ASP A 135 -8.49 13.57 -10.12
CA ASP A 135 -9.37 14.63 -9.69
C ASP A 135 -10.81 14.27 -10.07
N CYS A 136 -11.75 14.34 -9.11
CA CYS A 136 -13.15 14.04 -9.36
C CYS A 136 -13.85 15.13 -10.18
N LEU A 137 -13.35 16.37 -10.13
CA LEU A 137 -13.91 17.54 -10.78
C LEU A 137 -12.84 18.22 -11.65
N SER A 138 -13.23 18.69 -12.83
CA SER A 138 -12.38 19.57 -13.64
C SER A 138 -12.35 20.99 -13.04
N PRO A 139 -11.40 21.85 -13.44
CA PRO A 139 -11.40 23.27 -13.07
C PRO A 139 -12.69 24.01 -13.45
N GLU A 140 -13.39 23.53 -14.47
CA GLU A 140 -14.68 24.05 -14.95
C GLU A 140 -15.88 23.49 -14.18
N GLY A 141 -15.67 22.55 -13.24
CA GLY A 141 -16.71 21.95 -12.41
C GLY A 141 -17.38 20.72 -13.02
N GLU A 142 -16.81 20.13 -14.08
CA GLU A 142 -17.34 18.92 -14.70
C GLU A 142 -16.98 17.67 -13.89
N SER A 143 -17.91 16.71 -13.76
CA SER A 143 -17.65 15.47 -13.04
C SER A 143 -16.80 14.49 -13.86
N ILE A 144 -15.48 14.53 -13.63
CA ILE A 144 -14.52 13.58 -14.19
C ILE A 144 -14.81 12.17 -13.68
N PHE A 145 -15.17 12.02 -12.40
CA PHE A 145 -15.54 10.72 -11.85
C PHE A 145 -16.72 10.09 -12.62
N THR A 146 -17.80 10.85 -12.82
CA THR A 146 -18.99 10.38 -13.54
C THR A 146 -18.64 10.01 -14.98
N SER A 147 -17.91 10.88 -15.70
CA SER A 147 -17.48 10.57 -17.08
C SER A 147 -16.60 9.31 -17.18
N ARG A 148 -15.88 8.96 -16.10
CA ARG A 148 -15.11 7.72 -16.01
C ARG A 148 -15.99 6.50 -15.80
N VAL A 149 -16.90 6.51 -14.82
CA VAL A 149 -17.76 5.34 -14.52
C VAL A 149 -18.92 5.15 -15.52
N GLU A 150 -19.30 6.20 -16.24
CA GLU A 150 -20.31 6.16 -17.31
C GLU A 150 -19.70 6.04 -18.72
N LYS A 151 -18.38 5.81 -18.80
CA LYS A 151 -17.66 5.66 -20.07
C LYS A 151 -18.31 4.59 -20.95
N GLU A 152 -18.43 4.93 -22.23
CA GLU A 152 -19.12 4.11 -23.24
C GLU A 152 -18.56 2.69 -23.34
N ASN A 153 -19.45 1.71 -23.52
CA ASN A 153 -19.10 0.29 -23.59
C ASN A 153 -18.04 -0.03 -24.66
N LEU A 154 -18.03 0.69 -25.78
CA LEU A 154 -17.03 0.49 -26.86
C LEU A 154 -15.59 0.80 -26.42
N LYS A 155 -15.40 1.55 -25.32
CA LYS A 155 -14.08 1.94 -24.82
C LYS A 155 -13.62 1.09 -23.63
N THR A 156 -14.56 0.51 -22.89
CA THR A 156 -14.27 -0.27 -21.67
C THR A 156 -14.55 -1.77 -21.82
N PHE A 157 -15.26 -2.16 -22.88
CA PHE A 157 -15.71 -3.53 -23.14
C PHE A 157 -16.51 -4.13 -21.98
N TYR A 158 -17.20 -3.28 -21.20
CA TYR A 158 -17.90 -3.66 -19.98
C TYR A 158 -18.85 -4.86 -20.16
N THR A 159 -19.71 -4.83 -21.19
CA THR A 159 -20.69 -5.90 -21.44
C THR A 159 -19.98 -7.23 -21.75
N GLU A 160 -18.92 -7.20 -22.56
CA GLU A 160 -18.14 -8.39 -22.91
C GLU A 160 -17.48 -9.00 -21.67
N VAL A 161 -16.83 -8.14 -20.87
CA VAL A 161 -16.12 -8.52 -19.65
C VAL A 161 -17.08 -9.10 -18.60
N THR A 162 -18.24 -8.46 -18.39
CA THR A 162 -19.21 -8.91 -17.39
C THR A 162 -19.94 -10.20 -17.79
N GLN A 163 -20.12 -10.47 -19.09
CA GLN A 163 -20.64 -11.76 -19.57
C GLN A 163 -19.70 -12.93 -19.27
N LYS A 164 -18.41 -12.68 -19.07
CA LYS A 164 -17.41 -13.69 -18.69
C LYS A 164 -17.45 -14.03 -17.18
N ILE A 165 -18.20 -13.28 -16.38
CA ILE A 165 -18.43 -13.56 -14.95
C ILE A 165 -19.59 -14.54 -14.83
N SER A 166 -19.39 -15.68 -14.17
CA SER A 166 -20.46 -16.66 -13.95
C SER A 166 -21.54 -16.13 -12.99
N ALA A 167 -22.76 -16.67 -13.07
CA ALA A 167 -23.84 -16.30 -12.16
C ALA A 167 -23.45 -16.46 -10.67
N SER A 168 -22.70 -17.51 -10.33
CA SER A 168 -22.24 -17.74 -8.95
C SER A 168 -21.24 -16.69 -8.46
N GLN A 169 -20.33 -16.25 -9.34
CA GLN A 169 -19.38 -15.17 -9.04
C GLN A 169 -20.10 -13.84 -8.93
N GLN A 170 -21.05 -13.57 -9.82
CA GLN A 170 -21.88 -12.37 -9.78
C GLN A 170 -22.63 -12.27 -8.44
N SER A 171 -23.30 -13.34 -7.99
CA SER A 171 -23.96 -13.37 -6.68
C SER A 171 -23.00 -13.13 -5.52
N SER A 172 -21.78 -13.69 -5.61
CA SER A 172 -20.76 -13.52 -4.58
C SER A 172 -20.21 -12.09 -4.53
N LEU A 173 -19.99 -11.45 -5.70
CA LEU A 173 -19.56 -10.05 -5.79
C LEU A 173 -20.63 -9.10 -5.22
N LEU A 174 -21.92 -9.36 -5.51
CA LEU A 174 -23.03 -8.57 -4.98
C LEU A 174 -23.11 -8.66 -3.45
N SER A 175 -23.02 -9.87 -2.91
CA SER A 175 -22.98 -10.07 -1.45
C SER A 175 -21.77 -9.39 -0.81
N LEU A 176 -20.64 -9.36 -1.50
CA LEU A 176 -19.42 -8.69 -1.03
C LEU A 176 -19.62 -7.17 -1.02
N LEU A 177 -20.15 -6.60 -2.12
CA LEU A 177 -20.49 -5.18 -2.23
C LEU A 177 -21.44 -4.73 -1.12
N ASP A 178 -22.51 -5.48 -0.84
CA ASP A 178 -23.44 -5.18 0.26
C ASP A 178 -22.75 -5.15 1.63
N THR A 179 -21.78 -6.05 1.83
CA THR A 179 -20.98 -6.10 3.07
C THR A 179 -20.09 -4.87 3.22
N THR A 180 -19.49 -4.38 2.12
CA THR A 180 -18.60 -3.19 2.18
C THR A 180 -19.30 -1.97 2.77
N ALA A 181 -20.57 -1.73 2.44
CA ALA A 181 -21.33 -0.60 2.98
C ALA A 181 -21.46 -0.66 4.52
N SER A 182 -21.55 -1.88 5.08
CA SER A 182 -21.60 -2.10 6.53
C SER A 182 -20.25 -1.82 7.19
N GLU A 183 -19.13 -2.23 6.57
CA GLU A 183 -17.78 -1.92 7.07
C GLU A 183 -17.54 -0.41 7.12
N PHE A 184 -17.94 0.29 6.06
CA PHE A 184 -17.79 1.74 5.96
C PHE A 184 -18.68 2.51 6.91
N GLN A 185 -19.86 1.99 7.28
CA GLN A 185 -20.76 2.68 8.21
C GLN A 185 -20.08 3.00 9.54
N GLU A 186 -19.38 2.02 10.13
CA GLU A 186 -18.66 2.23 11.39
C GLU A 186 -17.45 3.17 11.21
N ARG A 187 -16.77 3.12 10.05
CA ARG A 187 -15.65 4.01 9.76
C ARG A 187 -16.07 5.45 9.53
N PHE A 188 -17.15 5.67 8.80
CA PHE A 188 -17.73 6.98 8.61
C PHE A 188 -18.20 7.57 9.93
N ARG A 189 -18.79 6.77 10.82
CA ARG A 189 -19.17 7.20 12.18
C ARG A 189 -17.95 7.71 12.96
N ARG A 190 -16.87 6.93 13.03
CA ARG A 190 -15.64 7.32 13.75
C ARG A 190 -14.99 8.57 13.16
N ILE A 191 -14.92 8.66 11.83
CA ILE A 191 -14.39 9.84 11.13
C ILE A 191 -15.26 11.07 11.45
N ALA A 192 -16.58 10.93 11.41
CA ALA A 192 -17.49 12.04 11.74
C ALA A 192 -17.35 12.48 13.21
N GLU A 193 -17.25 11.54 14.16
CA GLU A 193 -17.06 11.85 15.58
C GLU A 193 -15.73 12.56 15.87
N ALA A 194 -14.63 12.09 15.24
CA ALA A 194 -13.32 12.70 15.40
C ALA A 194 -13.23 14.11 14.79
N ASN A 195 -14.15 14.47 13.88
CA ASN A 195 -14.18 15.75 13.17
C ASN A 195 -15.47 16.52 13.42
N ALA A 196 -16.12 16.31 14.57
CA ALA A 196 -17.35 16.99 14.93
C ALA A 196 -17.18 18.52 14.85
N GLY A 197 -17.90 19.16 13.92
CA GLY A 197 -17.82 20.61 13.67
C GLY A 197 -16.64 21.08 12.82
N ALA A 198 -15.85 20.18 12.22
CA ALA A 198 -14.68 20.49 11.41
C ALA A 198 -14.79 19.90 9.99
N GLU A 199 -15.47 20.61 9.07
CA GLU A 199 -15.71 20.15 7.69
C GLU A 199 -14.42 19.82 6.92
N ILE A 200 -13.38 20.65 7.07
CA ILE A 200 -12.08 20.44 6.43
C ILE A 200 -11.44 19.14 6.94
N GLY A 201 -11.49 18.91 8.26
CA GLY A 201 -10.97 17.69 8.88
C GLY A 201 -11.73 16.44 8.41
N LEU A 202 -13.04 16.55 8.25
CA LEU A 202 -13.87 15.48 7.72
C LEU A 202 -13.44 15.10 6.30
N ALA A 203 -13.41 16.07 5.37
CA ALA A 203 -12.98 15.86 3.99
C ALA A 203 -11.56 15.30 3.90
N PHE A 204 -10.65 15.79 4.75
CA PHE A 204 -9.27 15.32 4.82
C PHE A 204 -9.18 13.84 5.21
N HIS A 205 -9.90 13.40 6.25
CA HIS A 205 -9.88 12.00 6.68
C HIS A 205 -10.52 11.05 5.66
N PHE A 206 -11.57 11.48 4.96
CA PHE A 206 -12.11 10.70 3.83
C PHE A 206 -11.09 10.58 2.69
N GLY A 207 -10.39 11.68 2.35
CA GLY A 207 -9.32 11.65 1.37
C GLY A 207 -8.18 10.69 1.78
N LEU A 208 -7.77 10.72 3.05
CA LEU A 208 -6.77 9.78 3.58
C LEU A 208 -7.23 8.33 3.54
N LEU A 209 -8.50 8.06 3.87
CA LEU A 209 -9.06 6.71 3.80
C LEU A 209 -9.03 6.16 2.37
N THR A 210 -9.46 6.96 1.38
CA THR A 210 -9.40 6.60 -0.04
C THR A 210 -7.96 6.37 -0.50
N ARG A 211 -7.02 7.24 -0.08
CA ARG A 211 -5.59 7.07 -0.38
C ARG A 211 -5.03 5.80 0.21
N PHE A 212 -5.39 5.47 1.45
CA PHE A 212 -4.96 4.23 2.11
C PHE A 212 -5.49 2.99 1.38
N LEU A 213 -6.75 2.99 0.93
CA LEU A 213 -7.32 1.87 0.17
C LEU A 213 -6.66 1.71 -1.20
N LEU A 214 -6.47 2.80 -1.94
CA LEU A 214 -5.74 2.80 -3.22
C LEU A 214 -4.32 2.28 -3.02
N SER A 215 -3.65 2.77 -1.97
CA SER A 215 -2.33 2.34 -1.59
C SER A 215 -2.28 0.82 -1.37
N CYS A 216 -3.21 0.26 -0.59
CA CYS A 216 -3.32 -1.19 -0.34
C CYS A 216 -3.47 -1.99 -1.63
N LEU A 217 -4.27 -1.48 -2.57
CA LEU A 217 -4.47 -2.11 -3.86
C LEU A 217 -3.20 -2.08 -4.72
N VAL A 218 -2.54 -0.92 -4.82
CA VAL A 218 -1.32 -0.74 -5.63
C VAL A 218 -0.18 -1.61 -5.10
N ASP A 219 -0.01 -1.67 -3.78
CA ASP A 219 1.02 -2.50 -3.14
C ASP A 219 0.76 -3.99 -3.38
N ALA A 220 -0.49 -4.44 -3.20
CA ALA A 220 -0.87 -5.83 -3.46
C ALA A 220 -0.64 -6.25 -4.93
N ASP A 221 -1.01 -5.40 -5.89
CA ASP A 221 -0.78 -5.63 -7.32
C ASP A 221 0.72 -5.75 -7.64
N ARG A 222 1.55 -4.87 -7.06
CA ARG A 222 3.02 -4.91 -7.23
C ARG A 222 3.66 -6.13 -6.58
N LEU A 223 3.26 -6.48 -5.37
CA LEU A 223 3.79 -7.65 -4.65
C LEU A 223 3.48 -8.95 -5.38
N ASP A 224 2.24 -9.12 -5.82
CA ASP A 224 1.86 -10.26 -6.66
C ASP A 224 2.68 -10.26 -7.96
N SER A 225 2.81 -9.10 -8.61
CA SER A 225 3.63 -8.92 -9.81
C SER A 225 5.09 -9.31 -9.66
N ALA A 226 5.67 -9.03 -8.49
CA ALA A 226 7.04 -9.38 -8.15
C ALA A 226 7.21 -10.83 -7.66
N GLY A 227 6.12 -11.58 -7.45
CA GLY A 227 6.16 -12.93 -6.89
C GLY A 227 6.73 -12.98 -5.46
N ARG A 228 6.55 -11.91 -4.68
CA ARG A 228 7.06 -11.78 -3.32
C ARG A 228 5.97 -12.08 -2.29
N GLU A 229 6.38 -12.73 -1.22
CA GLU A 229 5.55 -12.92 -0.03
C GLU A 229 5.83 -11.81 0.99
N ILE A 230 4.82 -11.50 1.82
CA ILE A 230 4.96 -10.49 2.85
C ILE A 230 5.78 -11.06 4.02
N SER A 231 6.90 -10.40 4.36
CA SER A 231 7.77 -10.80 5.47
C SER A 231 7.30 -10.13 6.77
N HIS A 232 6.47 -10.82 7.56
CA HIS A 232 5.72 -10.19 8.67
C HIS A 232 6.34 -10.19 10.07
N SER A 233 7.57 -10.66 10.29
CA SER A 233 8.11 -10.73 11.66
C SER A 233 9.39 -9.93 11.83
N THR A 234 9.28 -8.83 12.59
CA THR A 234 10.44 -8.20 13.20
C THR A 234 10.68 -8.81 14.58
N GLU A 235 11.86 -9.35 14.82
CA GLU A 235 12.25 -9.83 16.15
C GLU A 235 12.77 -8.67 17.01
N TRP A 236 11.86 -7.83 17.52
CA TRP A 236 12.23 -6.65 18.33
C TRP A 236 13.15 -6.98 19.50
N LYS A 237 12.99 -8.15 20.12
CA LYS A 237 13.85 -8.61 21.22
C LYS A 237 15.31 -8.78 20.79
N SER A 238 15.56 -9.30 19.58
CA SER A 238 16.92 -9.42 19.07
C SER A 238 17.56 -8.03 18.90
N LEU A 239 16.83 -7.10 18.31
CA LEU A 239 17.29 -5.72 18.11
C LEU A 239 17.53 -4.99 19.43
N ILE A 240 16.65 -5.19 20.42
CA ILE A 240 16.84 -4.66 21.77
C ILE A 240 18.14 -5.19 22.38
N ASN A 241 18.40 -6.50 22.29
CA ASN A 241 19.60 -7.10 22.86
C ASN A 241 20.88 -6.54 22.22
N HIS A 242 20.91 -6.36 20.90
CA HIS A 242 22.03 -5.75 20.20
C HIS A 242 22.26 -4.31 20.65
N LEU A 243 21.20 -3.51 20.76
CA LEU A 243 21.32 -2.12 21.23
C LEU A 243 21.78 -2.05 22.69
N GLU A 244 21.20 -2.85 23.59
CA GLU A 244 21.58 -2.87 25.01
C GLU A 244 23.04 -3.32 25.19
N HIS A 245 23.50 -4.32 24.40
CA HIS A 245 24.90 -4.73 24.40
C HIS A 245 25.82 -3.60 23.90
N HIS A 246 25.45 -2.88 22.83
CA HIS A 246 26.21 -1.72 22.36
C HIS A 246 26.26 -0.62 23.41
N LEU A 247 25.13 -0.32 24.06
CA LEU A 247 25.05 0.69 25.13
C LEU A 247 25.92 0.32 26.35
N GLY A 248 26.04 -0.97 26.67
CA GLY A 248 26.90 -1.45 27.75
C GLY A 248 28.41 -1.30 27.52
N LYS A 249 28.84 -0.91 26.30
CA LYS A 249 30.25 -0.64 25.98
C LYS A 249 30.69 0.79 26.29
N PHE A 250 29.75 1.70 26.56
CA PHE A 250 30.10 3.08 26.91
C PHE A 250 30.62 3.14 28.34
N ASP A 251 31.80 3.74 28.52
CA ASP A 251 32.34 4.00 29.85
C ASP A 251 31.62 5.18 30.51
N ASN A 252 31.24 5.02 31.77
CA ASN A 252 30.69 6.09 32.60
C ASN A 252 31.83 6.79 33.37
N SER A 253 32.80 7.32 32.63
CA SER A 253 34.04 7.88 33.20
C SER A 253 33.95 9.38 33.50
N SER A 254 33.00 10.09 32.89
CA SER A 254 32.82 11.53 33.09
C SER A 254 31.42 11.88 33.62
N HIS A 255 31.29 13.06 34.23
CA HIS A 255 29.97 13.57 34.65
C HIS A 255 28.98 13.68 33.48
N VAL A 256 29.47 13.99 32.28
CA VAL A 256 28.63 14.07 31.07
C VAL A 256 28.12 12.68 30.67
N ASP A 257 28.94 11.64 30.82
CA ASP A 257 28.54 10.27 30.48
C ASP A 257 27.48 9.75 31.45
N SER A 258 27.57 10.10 32.74
CA SER A 258 26.52 9.81 33.71
C SER A 258 25.19 10.46 33.33
N ILE A 259 25.21 11.72 32.88
CA ILE A 259 23.99 12.40 32.42
C ILE A 259 23.42 11.72 31.16
N ARG A 260 24.26 11.30 30.23
CA ARG A 260 23.83 10.56 29.02
C ARG A 260 23.20 9.22 29.40
N GLU A 261 23.78 8.51 30.37
CA GLU A 261 23.23 7.27 30.89
C GLU A 261 21.85 7.49 31.53
N ASP A 262 21.71 8.54 32.35
CA ASP A 262 20.44 8.92 32.98
C ASP A 262 19.35 9.22 31.94
N ILE A 263 19.69 9.98 30.88
CA ILE A 263 18.79 10.27 29.76
C ILE A 263 18.37 8.97 29.05
N SER A 264 19.33 8.09 28.75
CA SER A 264 19.07 6.79 28.10
C SER A 264 18.16 5.90 28.96
N ASN A 265 18.40 5.86 30.28
CA ASN A 265 17.59 5.10 31.22
C ASN A 265 16.18 5.70 31.39
N ALA A 266 16.04 7.03 31.37
CA ALA A 266 14.73 7.69 31.36
C ALA A 266 13.92 7.35 30.11
N CYS A 267 14.55 7.33 28.93
CA CYS A 267 13.95 6.90 27.67
C CYS A 267 13.48 5.43 27.73
N ARG A 268 14.32 4.50 28.21
CA ARG A 268 13.91 3.10 28.40
C ARG A 268 12.72 2.95 29.34
N LYS A 269 12.71 3.67 30.47
CA LYS A 269 11.58 3.65 31.42
C LYS A 269 10.30 4.23 30.79
N ALA A 270 10.41 5.28 30.00
CA ALA A 270 9.28 5.91 29.32
C ALA A 270 8.65 5.00 28.25
N ALA A 271 9.43 4.11 27.63
CA ALA A 271 8.95 3.17 26.61
C ALA A 271 7.83 2.25 27.12
N ALA A 272 7.78 1.99 28.43
CA ALA A 272 6.73 1.21 29.06
C ALA A 272 5.39 1.98 29.23
N ARG A 273 5.28 3.25 28.84
CA ARG A 273 4.02 4.00 28.92
C ARG A 273 3.07 3.62 27.76
N ASN A 274 1.80 3.97 27.90
CA ASN A 274 0.80 3.80 26.84
C ASN A 274 1.12 4.68 25.62
N LYS A 275 0.60 4.30 24.44
CA LYS A 275 0.75 5.05 23.19
C LYS A 275 0.24 6.48 23.35
N GLN A 276 1.09 7.45 23.06
CA GLN A 276 0.81 8.89 23.09
C GLN A 276 1.97 9.64 22.42
N THR A 277 1.88 10.96 22.33
CA THR A 277 2.99 11.82 21.92
C THR A 277 3.98 12.01 23.08
N PHE A 278 5.26 11.81 22.81
CA PHE A 278 6.35 12.01 23.76
C PHE A 278 7.28 13.13 23.29
N TYR A 279 7.77 13.94 24.23
CA TYR A 279 8.73 15.00 23.96
C TYR A 279 10.06 14.69 24.66
N LEU A 280 11.16 14.74 23.90
CA LEU A 280 12.51 14.54 24.41
C LEU A 280 13.34 15.82 24.23
N THR A 281 13.47 16.60 25.30
CA THR A 281 14.26 17.84 25.32
C THR A 281 15.66 17.56 25.87
N VAL A 282 16.64 17.44 24.98
CA VAL A 282 18.03 17.14 25.34
C VAL A 282 18.96 18.02 24.49
N PRO A 283 20.01 18.64 25.07
CA PRO A 283 20.95 19.46 24.31
C PRO A 283 21.73 18.66 23.25
N THR A 284 22.37 19.35 22.32
CA THR A 284 23.27 18.72 21.34
C THR A 284 24.40 17.98 22.08
N GLY A 285 24.77 16.80 21.59
CA GLY A 285 25.76 15.94 22.27
C GLY A 285 25.24 15.15 23.47
N GLY A 286 23.98 15.31 23.89
CA GLY A 286 23.37 14.59 25.01
C GLY A 286 22.86 13.17 24.71
N GLY A 287 23.27 12.55 23.61
CA GLY A 287 22.92 11.15 23.30
C GLY A 287 21.52 10.90 22.74
N LYS A 288 20.86 11.92 22.17
CA LYS A 288 19.47 11.84 21.66
C LYS A 288 19.20 10.64 20.75
N THR A 289 20.06 10.38 19.76
CA THR A 289 19.84 9.34 18.75
C THR A 289 19.69 7.96 19.37
N LEU A 290 20.64 7.54 20.20
CA LEU A 290 20.60 6.20 20.81
C LEU A 290 19.54 6.11 21.91
N ALA A 291 19.31 7.20 22.66
CA ALA A 291 18.26 7.24 23.68
C ALA A 291 16.86 7.13 23.06
N SER A 292 16.59 7.82 21.94
CA SER A 292 15.31 7.73 21.25
C SER A 292 15.13 6.39 20.53
N LEU A 293 16.18 5.80 19.95
CA LEU A 293 16.13 4.45 19.40
C LEU A 293 15.84 3.41 20.50
N ARG A 294 16.49 3.53 21.67
CA ARG A 294 16.21 2.66 22.82
C ARG A 294 14.76 2.78 23.26
N PHE A 295 14.23 3.99 23.35
CA PHE A 295 12.80 4.19 23.60
C PHE A 295 11.95 3.48 22.53
N ALA A 296 12.23 3.72 21.25
CA ALA A 296 11.43 3.22 20.13
C ALA A 296 11.39 1.69 20.06
N LEU A 297 12.53 1.00 20.22
CA LEU A 297 12.58 -0.47 20.19
C LEU A 297 11.79 -1.11 21.34
N HIS A 298 12.01 -0.64 22.57
CA HIS A 298 11.27 -1.15 23.74
C HIS A 298 9.77 -0.82 23.63
N HIS A 299 9.41 0.34 23.08
CA HIS A 299 8.01 0.71 22.89
C HIS A 299 7.36 -0.12 21.78
N ALA A 300 8.08 -0.40 20.70
CA ALA A 300 7.61 -1.25 19.61
C ALA A 300 7.37 -2.70 20.08
N GLU A 301 8.29 -3.27 20.85
CA GLU A 301 8.14 -4.60 21.44
C GLU A 301 6.94 -4.69 22.39
N LYS A 302 6.78 -3.70 23.27
CA LYS A 302 5.66 -3.66 24.22
C LYS A 302 4.29 -3.59 23.55
N HIS A 303 4.20 -2.88 22.44
CA HIS A 303 2.93 -2.48 21.83
C HIS A 303 2.63 -3.16 20.48
N ASP A 304 3.43 -4.18 20.13
CA ASP A 304 3.32 -4.94 18.90
C ASP A 304 3.28 -4.03 17.66
N SER A 305 4.18 -3.04 17.65
CA SER A 305 4.30 -2.11 16.52
C SER A 305 5.01 -2.79 15.37
N SER A 306 4.50 -2.60 14.15
CA SER A 306 5.07 -3.25 12.96
C SER A 306 6.40 -2.63 12.52
N ARG A 307 6.59 -1.31 12.71
CA ARG A 307 7.73 -0.53 12.17
C ARG A 307 8.11 0.65 13.06
N ILE A 308 9.34 1.14 12.89
CA ILE A 308 9.86 2.39 13.48
C ILE A 308 10.26 3.34 12.35
N PHE A 309 9.68 4.54 12.33
CA PHE A 309 10.05 5.61 11.43
C PHE A 309 10.92 6.65 12.14
N TYR A 310 12.12 6.88 11.61
CA TYR A 310 13.05 7.91 12.06
C TYR A 310 13.10 9.04 11.04
N ILE A 311 12.36 10.12 11.33
CA ILE A 311 12.14 11.23 10.40
C ILE A 311 13.02 12.41 10.83
N VAL A 312 13.92 12.86 9.97
CA VAL A 312 14.81 14.01 10.26
C VAL A 312 14.91 14.97 9.06
N PRO A 313 15.17 16.26 9.29
CA PRO A 313 15.13 17.25 8.22
C PRO A 313 16.31 17.21 7.24
N TYR A 314 17.50 16.81 7.71
CA TYR A 314 18.73 16.86 6.90
C TYR A 314 19.22 15.47 6.52
N THR A 315 19.53 15.27 5.23
CA THR A 315 20.01 13.99 4.69
C THR A 315 21.33 13.55 5.31
N SER A 316 22.27 14.47 5.57
CA SER A 316 23.53 14.15 6.24
C SER A 316 23.33 13.55 7.64
N ILE A 317 22.29 13.97 8.35
CA ILE A 317 21.92 13.43 9.67
C ILE A 317 21.29 12.03 9.51
N ILE A 318 20.54 11.80 8.42
CA ILE A 318 20.02 10.46 8.09
C ILE A 318 21.18 9.51 7.89
N GLU A 319 22.07 9.81 6.96
CA GLU A 319 23.20 8.96 6.58
C GLU A 319 24.09 8.62 7.78
N GLN A 320 24.39 9.62 8.62
CA GLN A 320 25.19 9.40 9.83
C GLN A 320 24.48 8.49 10.85
N ASN A 321 23.19 8.75 11.12
CA ASN A 321 22.47 7.97 12.11
C ASN A 321 22.19 6.54 11.60
N ALA A 322 21.78 6.38 10.36
CA ALA A 322 21.54 5.08 9.75
C ALA A 322 22.82 4.23 9.73
N LYS A 323 23.97 4.81 9.37
CA LYS A 323 25.27 4.13 9.48
C LYS A 323 25.54 3.64 10.90
N THR A 324 25.37 4.53 11.90
CA THR A 324 25.56 4.17 13.32
C THR A 324 24.66 3.00 13.72
N VAL A 325 23.40 3.02 13.30
CA VAL A 325 22.43 1.98 13.67
C VAL A 325 22.70 0.67 12.90
N ARG A 326 23.18 0.72 11.64
CA ARG A 326 23.62 -0.48 10.92
C ARG A 326 24.80 -1.16 11.60
N GLU A 327 25.76 -0.39 12.11
CA GLU A 327 26.90 -0.94 12.85
C GLU A 327 26.46 -1.68 14.12
N ILE A 328 25.39 -1.23 14.79
CA ILE A 328 24.82 -1.90 15.96
C ILE A 328 24.18 -3.24 15.59
N PHE A 329 23.55 -3.32 14.41
CA PHE A 329 22.78 -4.48 13.97
C PHE A 329 23.47 -5.34 12.90
N ALA A 330 24.77 -5.15 12.69
CA ALA A 330 25.54 -5.82 11.62
C ALA A 330 25.48 -7.37 11.69
N THR A 331 25.15 -7.93 12.85
CA THR A 331 25.06 -9.37 13.12
C THR A 331 23.70 -10.00 12.82
N GLU A 332 22.68 -9.21 12.46
CA GLU A 332 21.32 -9.71 12.17
C GLU A 332 21.21 -10.48 10.83
N GLY A 333 22.29 -10.51 10.01
CA GLY A 333 22.34 -11.27 8.76
C GLY A 333 21.43 -10.77 7.62
N LYS A 334 20.46 -9.89 7.94
CA LYS A 334 19.58 -9.16 7.02
C LYS A 334 19.70 -7.66 7.29
N ASP A 335 19.67 -6.84 6.24
CA ASP A 335 19.57 -5.38 6.44
C ASP A 335 18.15 -5.04 6.93
N ILE A 336 18.07 -4.54 8.16
CA ILE A 336 16.84 -4.16 8.84
C ILE A 336 16.62 -2.64 8.82
N ILE A 337 17.43 -1.91 8.05
CA ILE A 337 17.38 -0.46 7.94
C ILE A 337 17.16 -0.05 6.48
N LEU A 338 16.05 0.64 6.24
CA LEU A 338 15.82 1.32 4.97
C LEU A 338 16.16 2.81 5.10
N GLU A 339 17.01 3.33 4.23
CA GLU A 339 17.22 4.76 4.06
C GLU A 339 16.46 5.24 2.82
N HIS A 340 15.53 6.16 2.99
CA HIS A 340 14.77 6.73 1.88
C HIS A 340 14.67 8.25 1.98
N HIS A 341 15.46 8.94 1.15
CA HIS A 341 15.43 10.39 1.03
C HIS A 341 15.85 10.85 -0.37
N SER A 342 15.48 12.08 -0.74
CA SER A 342 15.62 12.67 -2.08
C SER A 342 16.99 12.54 -2.75
N ASN A 343 18.08 12.46 -1.98
CA ASN A 343 19.44 12.32 -2.51
C ASN A 343 19.93 10.88 -2.74
N LEU A 344 19.21 9.87 -2.24
CA LEU A 344 19.48 8.47 -2.56
C LEU A 344 18.61 8.07 -3.75
N THR A 345 19.06 8.37 -4.97
CA THR A 345 18.86 7.38 -6.04
C THR A 345 19.58 6.12 -5.58
N PRO A 346 18.90 4.96 -5.46
CA PRO A 346 19.51 3.77 -4.88
C PRO A 346 20.79 3.42 -5.65
N ASN A 347 21.95 3.73 -5.06
CA ASN A 347 23.28 3.55 -5.67
C ASN A 347 23.70 2.07 -5.73
N VAL A 348 22.81 1.15 -5.34
CA VAL A 348 22.94 -0.29 -5.55
C VAL A 348 21.63 -0.76 -6.17
N ASP A 349 21.63 -0.73 -7.50
CA ASP A 349 20.51 -0.91 -8.40
C ASP A 349 20.08 -2.38 -8.50
N THR A 350 19.72 -2.98 -7.36
CA THR A 350 19.01 -4.26 -7.37
C THR A 350 17.51 -3.97 -7.39
N GLU A 351 16.78 -4.69 -8.23
CA GLU A 351 15.31 -4.66 -8.30
C GLU A 351 14.66 -4.82 -6.90
N SER A 352 15.32 -5.57 -6.02
CA SER A 352 14.98 -5.69 -4.60
C SER A 352 14.99 -4.37 -3.85
N ASN A 353 16.02 -3.53 -3.99
CA ASN A 353 16.12 -2.25 -3.27
C ASN A 353 15.10 -1.22 -3.78
N ARG A 354 14.80 -1.23 -5.09
CA ARG A 354 13.76 -0.36 -5.66
C ARG A 354 12.39 -0.70 -5.07
N LEU A 355 12.02 -1.99 -5.06
CA LEU A 355 10.74 -2.44 -4.49
C LEU A 355 10.66 -2.22 -2.96
N LEU A 356 11.75 -2.45 -2.21
CA LEU A 356 11.79 -2.17 -0.76
C LEU A 356 11.64 -0.67 -0.46
N SER A 357 12.21 0.21 -1.30
CA SER A 357 12.06 1.66 -1.17
C SER A 357 10.64 2.14 -1.48
N GLU A 358 9.94 1.47 -2.39
CA GLU A 358 8.57 1.80 -2.78
C GLU A 358 7.53 1.34 -1.75
N ASN A 359 7.80 0.23 -1.05
CA ASN A 359 6.84 -0.38 -0.13
C ASN A 359 7.29 -0.31 1.35
N TRP A 360 8.27 0.56 1.67
CA TRP A 360 8.90 0.73 2.99
C TRP A 360 9.01 -0.55 3.83
N ASP A 361 9.45 -1.64 3.18
CA ASP A 361 9.37 -2.98 3.75
C ASP A 361 10.61 -3.32 4.59
N SER A 362 10.84 -2.51 5.62
CA SER A 362 11.90 -2.68 6.60
C SER A 362 11.41 -2.39 8.03
N PRO A 363 11.95 -3.04 9.08
CA PRO A 363 11.58 -2.75 10.46
C PRO A 363 11.87 -1.31 10.89
N ILE A 364 13.00 -0.75 10.45
CA ILE A 364 13.43 0.60 10.79
C ILE A 364 13.62 1.40 9.50
N ILE A 365 12.89 2.50 9.34
CA ILE A 365 12.95 3.38 8.18
C ILE A 365 13.52 4.72 8.61
N PHE A 366 14.64 5.11 8.00
CA PHE A 366 15.17 6.46 8.08
C PHE A 366 14.73 7.26 6.86
N THR A 367 14.03 8.36 7.09
CA THR A 367 13.50 9.18 5.99
C THR A 367 13.56 10.67 6.30
N SER A 368 13.45 11.49 5.26
CA SER A 368 13.39 12.93 5.42
C SER A 368 11.98 13.39 5.74
N THR A 369 11.84 14.56 6.38
CA THR A 369 10.53 15.18 6.57
C THR A 369 9.80 15.41 5.24
N VAL A 370 10.55 15.76 4.18
CA VAL A 370 9.98 15.94 2.84
C VAL A 370 9.40 14.63 2.32
N GLN A 371 10.17 13.55 2.32
CA GLN A 371 9.72 12.24 1.83
C GLN A 371 8.54 11.69 2.65
N PHE A 372 8.58 11.87 3.98
CA PHE A 372 7.47 11.52 4.85
C PHE A 372 6.18 12.25 4.46
N LEU A 373 6.25 13.57 4.23
CA LEU A 373 5.09 14.36 3.82
C LEU A 373 4.65 14.01 2.39
N GLU A 374 5.58 13.74 1.48
CA GLU A 374 5.26 13.30 0.13
C GLU A 374 4.46 12.00 0.13
N SER A 375 4.76 11.05 1.04
CA SER A 375 3.95 9.83 1.18
C SER A 375 2.47 10.10 1.49
N LEU A 376 2.15 11.23 2.13
CA LEU A 376 0.78 11.62 2.49
C LEU A 376 0.11 12.56 1.48
N PHE A 377 0.89 13.42 0.83
CA PHE A 377 0.39 14.57 0.07
C PHE A 377 0.78 14.60 -1.41
N ALA A 378 1.81 13.86 -1.83
CA ALA A 378 2.24 13.86 -3.23
C ALA A 378 1.25 13.11 -4.13
N SER A 379 1.34 13.40 -5.43
CA SER A 379 0.55 12.74 -6.47
C SER A 379 1.30 11.53 -7.06
N GLY A 380 0.57 10.69 -7.80
CA GLY A 380 1.14 9.54 -8.51
C GLY A 380 1.31 8.27 -7.67
N THR A 381 1.34 7.12 -8.33
CA THR A 381 1.33 5.77 -7.70
C THR A 381 2.52 5.45 -6.83
N ARG A 382 3.66 6.14 -7.00
CA ARG A 382 4.86 5.94 -6.16
C ARG A 382 4.64 6.43 -4.73
N ALA A 383 4.08 7.63 -4.57
CA ALA A 383 3.73 8.17 -3.25
C ALA A 383 2.66 7.31 -2.56
N TYR A 384 1.76 6.70 -3.34
CA TYR A 384 0.71 5.84 -2.80
C TYR A 384 1.23 4.48 -2.33
N ALA A 385 2.20 3.84 -2.98
CA ALA A 385 2.73 2.54 -2.50
C ALA A 385 3.34 2.64 -1.09
N GLU A 386 3.93 3.79 -0.74
CA GLU A 386 4.51 4.04 0.58
C GLU A 386 3.43 4.10 1.68
N CYS A 387 2.17 4.39 1.32
CA CYS A 387 1.09 4.59 2.27
C CYS A 387 0.58 3.31 2.97
N THR A 388 0.77 2.12 2.38
CA THR A 388 0.27 0.85 2.93
C THR A 388 0.99 0.46 4.20
N THR A 389 2.25 0.88 4.27
CA THR A 389 3.10 0.66 5.42
C THR A 389 2.69 1.46 6.63
N TRP A 390 1.91 2.53 6.42
CA TRP A 390 1.19 3.22 7.47
C TRP A 390 -0.04 2.39 7.88
N GLN A 391 0.14 1.16 8.36
CA GLN A 391 -0.90 0.42 9.09
C GLN A 391 -1.24 1.20 10.38
N MET A 392 -1.90 2.35 10.21
CA MET A 392 -2.31 3.26 11.25
C MET A 392 -3.50 2.62 11.93
N ARG A 393 -3.24 1.92 13.03
CA ARG A 393 -4.29 1.56 13.98
C ARG A 393 -4.76 2.87 14.64
N TYR A 394 -5.76 3.52 14.02
CA TYR A 394 -6.52 4.62 14.62
C TYR A 394 -7.54 4.10 15.63
#